data_AF-A0A927TVP7-F1
#
_entry.id   AF-A0A927TVP7-F1
#
_cell.length_a   1.000
_cell.length_b   1.000
_cell.length_c   1.000
_cell.angle_alpha   90.00
_cell.angle_beta   90.00
_cell.angle_gamma   90.00
#
_symmetry.space_group_name_H-M   'P 1'
#
loop_
_entity.id
_entity.type
_entity.pdbx_description
1 polymer ?
#
loop_
_entity_poly.entity_id
_entity_poly.type
_entity_poly.pdbx_seq_one_letter_code
_entity_poly.pdbx_strand_id
1 'polypeptide(L)'
;MYKFTEKVNNVQKQTAYVLYMILGSYFHRSVCGNEALETTLFLHYRDMPVKRQEQLEERVIRDADKALENVRDVLCEMNCDAVLVPQKEEFALRFETGFETVQAVVDRKGCYRIQVR
;
A
#
# COMPACT_ATOMS: atom_id res chain seq x y z
N MET A 1 28.07 -1.35 -11.77
CA MET A 1 27.27 -0.30 -11.08
C MET A 1 25.77 -0.59 -11.26
N TYR A 2 25.30 -1.79 -10.88
CA TYR A 2 23.93 -2.29 -11.18
C TYR A 2 23.08 -2.63 -9.94
N LYS A 3 23.69 -2.75 -8.74
CA LYS A 3 23.00 -3.31 -7.56
C LYS A 3 22.17 -2.31 -6.74
N PHE A 4 22.40 -1.01 -6.87
CA PHE A 4 21.76 -0.02 -5.99
C PHE A 4 20.36 0.37 -6.48
N THR A 5 20.20 0.58 -7.79
CA THR A 5 18.92 0.92 -8.43
C THR A 5 17.88 -0.20 -8.32
N GLU A 6 18.28 -1.47 -8.46
CA GLU A 6 17.39 -2.61 -8.26
C GLU A 6 16.92 -2.74 -6.80
N LYS A 7 17.83 -2.60 -5.82
CA LYS A 7 17.47 -2.67 -4.39
C LYS A 7 16.50 -1.57 -3.97
N VAL A 8 16.68 -0.35 -4.46
CA VAL A 8 15.82 0.81 -4.14
C VAL A 8 14.41 0.62 -4.70
N ASN A 9 14.30 0.13 -5.95
CA ASN A 9 13.00 -0.19 -6.56
C ASN A 9 12.28 -1.33 -5.81
N ASN A 10 13.02 -2.31 -5.28
CA ASN A 10 12.45 -3.39 -4.48
C ASN A 10 11.82 -2.89 -3.18
N VAL A 11 12.45 -1.95 -2.47
CA VAL A 11 11.90 -1.42 -1.21
C VAL A 11 10.61 -0.64 -1.46
N GLN A 12 10.55 0.19 -2.49
CA GLN A 12 9.32 0.93 -2.84
C GLN A 12 8.15 -0.02 -3.13
N LYS A 13 8.38 -1.07 -3.93
CA LYS A 13 7.36 -2.07 -4.27
C LYS A 13 6.94 -2.92 -3.08
N GLN A 14 7.89 -3.31 -2.24
CA GLN A 14 7.64 -4.01 -0.98
C GLN A 14 6.72 -3.20 -0.07
N THR A 15 7.04 -1.92 0.16
CA THR A 15 6.22 -1.03 0.97
C THR A 15 4.86 -0.76 0.34
N ALA A 16 4.80 -0.60 -0.98
CA ALA A 16 3.54 -0.47 -1.70
C ALA A 16 2.63 -1.69 -1.49
N TYR A 17 3.17 -2.91 -1.54
CA TYR A 17 2.39 -4.11 -1.28
C TYR A 17 1.84 -4.18 0.15
N VAL A 18 2.67 -3.84 1.14
CA VAL A 18 2.24 -3.84 2.55
C VAL A 18 1.13 -2.81 2.79
N LEU A 19 1.26 -1.61 2.21
CA LEU A 19 0.20 -0.60 2.23
C LEU A 19 -1.05 -1.08 1.50
N TYR A 20 -0.90 -1.75 0.36
CA TYR A 20 -2.03 -2.33 -0.38
C TYR A 20 -2.83 -3.30 0.50
N MET A 21 -2.14 -4.27 1.11
CA MET A 21 -2.78 -5.28 1.96
C MET A 21 -3.44 -4.65 3.20
N ILE A 22 -2.71 -3.80 3.92
CA ILE A 22 -3.20 -3.26 5.19
C ILE A 22 -4.31 -2.26 4.95
N LEU A 23 -4.17 -1.31 4.01
CA LEU A 23 -5.23 -0.35 3.75
C LEU A 23 -6.46 -1.02 3.13
N GLY A 24 -6.25 -2.02 2.27
CA GLY A 24 -7.34 -2.81 1.69
C GLY A 24 -8.16 -3.56 2.74
N SER A 25 -7.56 -3.93 3.87
CA SER A 25 -8.28 -4.66 4.94
C SER A 25 -9.18 -3.79 5.81
N TYR A 26 -9.11 -2.46 5.70
CA TYR A 26 -10.06 -1.56 6.36
C TYR A 26 -11.43 -1.54 5.69
N PHE A 27 -11.54 -2.05 4.47
CA PHE A 27 -12.77 -2.07 3.69
C PHE A 27 -13.52 -3.39 3.85
N HIS A 28 -14.84 -3.38 3.65
CA HIS A 28 -15.64 -4.61 3.61
C HIS A 28 -15.11 -5.58 2.54
N ARG A 29 -14.79 -5.03 1.37
CA ARG A 29 -14.20 -5.74 0.24
C ARG A 29 -13.31 -4.80 -0.55
N SER A 30 -12.08 -5.23 -0.83
CA SER A 30 -11.15 -4.53 -1.73
C SER A 30 -10.92 -5.37 -2.97
N VAL A 31 -11.03 -4.78 -4.16
CA VAL A 31 -10.77 -5.45 -5.44
C VAL A 31 -9.69 -4.68 -6.19
N CYS A 32 -8.61 -5.35 -6.62
CA CYS A 32 -7.61 -4.73 -7.48
C CYS A 32 -7.92 -5.01 -8.94
N GLY A 33 -8.00 -3.95 -9.76
CA GLY A 33 -8.20 -4.08 -11.21
C GLY A 33 -6.95 -4.49 -12.00
N ASN A 34 -5.78 -4.59 -11.36
CA ASN A 34 -4.50 -4.89 -12.02
C ASN A 34 -3.76 -6.05 -11.35
N GLU A 35 -4.26 -7.26 -11.58
CA GLU A 35 -3.75 -8.51 -11.00
C GLU A 35 -2.26 -8.77 -11.31
N ALA A 36 -1.80 -8.40 -12.51
CA ALA A 36 -0.39 -8.58 -12.89
C ALA A 36 0.55 -7.70 -12.05
N LEU A 37 0.14 -6.46 -11.78
CA LEU A 37 0.91 -5.55 -10.94
C LEU A 37 0.84 -5.96 -9.47
N GLU A 38 -0.34 -6.34 -8.98
CA GLU A 38 -0.52 -6.91 -7.63
C GLU A 38 0.41 -8.11 -7.41
N THR A 39 0.42 -9.07 -8.35
CA THR A 39 1.29 -10.25 -8.31
C THR A 39 2.77 -9.84 -8.26
N THR A 40 3.17 -8.85 -9.06
CA THR A 40 4.54 -8.35 -9.06
C THR A 40 4.91 -7.76 -7.70
N LEU A 41 4.04 -6.97 -7.08
CA LEU A 41 4.25 -6.40 -5.76
C LEU A 41 4.34 -7.49 -4.68
N PHE A 42 3.46 -8.50 -4.74
CA PHE A 42 3.47 -9.64 -3.84
C PHE A 42 4.81 -10.40 -3.88
N LEU A 43 5.35 -10.66 -5.08
CA LEU A 43 6.64 -11.34 -5.24
C LEU A 43 7.78 -10.56 -4.55
N HIS A 44 7.81 -9.24 -4.74
CA HIS A 44 8.81 -8.39 -4.07
C HIS A 44 8.67 -8.40 -2.55
N TYR A 45 7.44 -8.37 -2.03
CA TYR A 45 7.17 -8.53 -0.60
C TYR A 45 7.64 -9.89 -0.08
N ARG A 46 7.34 -10.98 -0.79
CA ARG A 46 7.71 -12.35 -0.41
C ARG A 46 9.24 -12.53 -0.32
N ASP A 47 10.00 -11.82 -1.16
CA ASP A 47 11.46 -11.84 -1.13
C ASP A 47 12.07 -11.04 0.05
N MET A 48 11.26 -10.31 0.82
CA MET A 48 11.69 -9.61 2.03
C MET A 48 11.93 -10.60 3.19
N PRO A 49 12.98 -10.42 4.02
CA PRO A 49 13.12 -11.20 5.26
C PRO A 49 11.92 -11.01 6.20
N VAL A 50 11.41 -12.09 6.79
CA VAL A 50 10.22 -12.11 7.67
C VAL A 50 10.26 -11.03 8.74
N LYS A 51 11.39 -10.90 9.47
CA LYS A 51 11.54 -9.88 10.51
C LYS A 51 11.32 -8.45 10.01
N ARG A 52 11.66 -8.16 8.74
CA ARG A 52 11.41 -6.85 8.14
C ARG A 52 9.96 -6.70 7.67
N GLN A 53 9.30 -7.79 7.25
CA GLN A 53 7.88 -7.78 6.91
C GLN A 53 7.07 -7.41 8.15
N GLU A 54 7.28 -8.12 9.26
CA GLU A 54 6.62 -7.87 10.56
C GLU A 54 6.80 -6.41 11.01
N GLN A 55 8.04 -5.92 11.01
CA GLN A 55 8.34 -4.53 11.41
C GLN A 55 7.66 -3.48 10.52
N LEU A 56 7.57 -3.75 9.21
CA LEU A 56 6.94 -2.84 8.27
C LEU A 56 5.42 -2.87 8.41
N GLU A 57 4.85 -4.06 8.58
CA GLU A 57 3.41 -4.26 8.80
C GLU A 57 2.96 -3.59 10.09
N GLU A 58 3.62 -3.84 11.22
CA GLU A 58 3.30 -3.20 12.51
C GLU A 58 3.32 -1.68 12.40
N ARG A 59 4.33 -1.14 11.70
CA ARG A 59 4.43 0.31 11.48
C ARG A 59 3.28 0.83 10.63
N VAL A 60 2.96 0.14 9.53
CA VAL A 60 1.89 0.55 8.62
C VAL A 60 0.52 0.43 9.29
N ILE A 61 0.25 -0.62 10.07
CA ILE A 61 -0.98 -0.77 10.86
C ILE A 61 -1.13 0.43 11.79
N ARG A 62 -0.11 0.75 12.59
CA ARG A 62 -0.17 1.87 13.53
C ARG A 62 -0.39 3.21 12.83
N ASP A 63 0.31 3.45 11.73
CA ASP A 63 0.23 4.70 10.99
C ASP A 63 -1.13 4.81 10.24
N ALA A 64 -1.69 3.68 9.77
CA ALA A 64 -3.01 3.59 9.14
C ALA A 64 -4.15 3.78 10.16
N ASP A 65 -4.10 3.11 11.32
CA ASP A 65 -5.08 3.28 12.39
C ASP A 65 -5.21 4.74 12.80
N LYS A 66 -4.07 5.44 12.94
CA LYS A 66 -4.06 6.86 13.25
C LYS A 66 -4.60 7.73 12.11
N ALA A 67 -4.29 7.40 10.85
CA ALA A 67 -4.73 8.19 9.71
C ALA A 67 -6.24 8.01 9.40
N LEU A 68 -6.79 6.84 9.71
CA LEU A 68 -8.16 6.43 9.38
C LEU A 68 -9.10 6.45 10.59
N GLU A 69 -8.64 6.85 11.77
CA GLU A 69 -9.39 6.83 13.04
C GLU A 69 -10.81 7.38 12.91
N ASN A 70 -10.99 8.48 12.19
CA ASN A 70 -12.28 9.17 12.06
C ASN A 70 -13.23 8.55 11.03
N VAL A 71 -12.72 7.73 10.10
CA VAL A 71 -13.49 7.18 8.98
C VAL A 71 -13.60 5.65 9.03
N ARG A 72 -12.88 5.00 9.95
CA ARG A 72 -12.75 3.54 10.05
C ARG A 72 -14.08 2.80 10.05
N ASP A 73 -15.03 3.27 10.83
CA ASP A 73 -16.36 2.63 10.97
C ASP A 73 -17.16 2.71 9.67
N VAL A 74 -16.93 3.74 8.85
CA VAL A 74 -17.57 3.87 7.53
C VAL A 74 -16.88 2.96 6.52
N LEU A 75 -15.54 2.95 6.50
CA LEU A 75 -14.76 2.17 5.53
C LEU A 75 -15.07 0.67 5.62
N CYS A 76 -15.28 0.12 6.83
CA CYS A 76 -15.50 -1.31 7.03
C CYS A 76 -16.85 -1.82 6.48
N GLU A 77 -17.76 -0.92 6.12
CA GLU A 77 -19.02 -1.21 5.45
C GLU A 77 -18.94 -0.99 3.92
N MET A 78 -17.86 -0.38 3.43
CA MET A 78 -17.70 -0.01 2.02
C MET A 78 -16.92 -1.05 1.22
N ASN A 79 -17.33 -1.24 -0.03
CA ASN A 79 -16.50 -1.87 -1.04
C ASN A 79 -15.57 -0.81 -1.65
N CYS A 80 -14.35 -1.20 -1.98
CA CYS A 80 -13.42 -0.32 -2.68
C CYS A 80 -12.77 -0.99 -3.88
N ASP A 81 -12.49 -0.17 -4.89
CA ASP A 81 -11.63 -0.51 -6.01
C ASP A 81 -10.22 0.03 -5.73
N ALA A 82 -9.26 -0.89 -5.62
CA ALA A 82 -7.86 -0.58 -5.37
C ALA A 82 -7.12 -0.35 -6.70
N VAL A 83 -6.70 0.88 -6.93
CA VAL A 83 -5.97 1.30 -8.12
C VAL A 83 -4.50 1.52 -7.79
N LEU A 84 -3.64 0.70 -8.40
CA LEU A 84 -2.19 0.76 -8.26
C LEU A 84 -1.59 1.57 -9.42
N VAL A 85 -0.97 2.71 -9.11
CA VAL A 85 -0.44 3.65 -10.11
C VAL A 85 1.07 3.82 -9.91
N PRO A 86 1.91 3.08 -10.67
CA PRO A 86 3.35 3.32 -10.70
C PRO A 86 3.61 4.66 -11.40
N GLN A 87 4.34 5.55 -10.75
CA GLN A 87 4.81 6.81 -11.32
C GLN A 87 6.34 6.81 -11.43
N LYS A 88 6.91 7.85 -12.04
CA LYS A 88 8.37 7.93 -12.26
C LYS A 88 9.16 7.89 -10.95
N GLU A 89 8.70 8.58 -9.91
CA GLU A 89 9.41 8.71 -8.63
C GLU A 89 8.65 8.15 -7.44
N GLU A 90 7.35 7.95 -7.58
CA GLU A 90 6.46 7.51 -6.52
C GLU A 90 5.61 6.33 -6.98
N PHE A 91 5.06 5.60 -6.02
CA PHE A 91 4.07 4.56 -6.25
C PHE A 91 2.81 4.96 -5.48
N ALA A 92 1.73 5.25 -6.20
CA ALA A 92 0.48 5.65 -5.58
C ALA A 92 -0.49 4.47 -5.53
N LEU A 93 -1.15 4.32 -4.39
CA LEU A 93 -2.25 3.40 -4.16
C LEU A 93 -3.49 4.24 -3.85
N ARG A 94 -4.60 3.97 -4.53
CA ARG A 94 -5.88 4.62 -4.28
C ARG A 94 -6.93 3.57 -4.03
N PHE A 95 -7.70 3.75 -2.98
CA PHE A 95 -8.85 2.93 -2.67
C PHE A 95 -10.08 3.80 -2.84
N GLU A 96 -10.81 3.56 -3.93
CA GLU A 96 -11.94 4.38 -4.34
C GLU A 96 -13.22 3.68 -3.91
N THR A 97 -14.02 4.32 -3.04
CA THR A 97 -15.31 3.79 -2.57
C THR A 97 -16.52 4.42 -3.28
N GLY A 98 -16.27 5.39 -4.16
CA GLY A 98 -17.29 6.24 -4.78
C GLY A 98 -17.73 7.44 -3.94
N PHE A 99 -17.35 7.52 -2.66
CA PHE A 99 -17.64 8.66 -1.78
C PHE A 99 -16.37 9.27 -1.18
N GLU A 100 -15.51 8.43 -0.62
CA GLU A 100 -14.22 8.81 -0.05
C GLU A 100 -13.10 8.11 -0.83
N THR A 101 -11.91 8.72 -0.81
CA THR A 101 -10.72 8.07 -1.38
C THR A 101 -9.61 8.01 -0.34
N VAL A 102 -9.24 6.79 0.05
CA VAL A 102 -8.02 6.57 0.83
C VAL A 102 -6.86 6.46 -0.15
N GLN A 103 -5.86 7.33 0.01
CA GLN A 103 -4.68 7.36 -0.85
C GLN A 103 -3.41 7.14 -0.02
N ALA A 104 -2.56 6.25 -0.52
CA ALA A 104 -1.18 6.13 -0.06
C ALA A 104 -0.20 6.43 -1.19
N VAL A 105 0.92 7.07 -0.86
CA VAL A 105 2.00 7.35 -1.81
C VAL A 105 3.31 6.92 -1.19
N VAL A 106 4.11 6.16 -1.94
CA VAL A 106 5.39 5.61 -1.52
C VAL A 106 6.50 6.15 -2.40
N ASP A 107 7.54 6.74 -1.81
CA ASP A 107 8.73 7.18 -2.53
C ASP A 107 9.69 6.02 -2.83
N ARG A 108 10.74 6.29 -3.60
CA ARG A 108 11.78 5.29 -3.92
C ARG A 108 12.50 4.71 -2.70
N LYS A 109 12.48 5.39 -1.55
CA LYS A 109 13.15 4.95 -0.32
C LYS A 109 12.24 4.08 0.55
N GLY A 110 10.97 3.89 0.17
CA GLY A 110 9.96 3.21 0.99
C GLY A 110 9.38 4.09 2.09
N CYS A 111 9.62 5.41 2.06
CA CYS A 111 8.88 6.34 2.89
C CYS A 111 7.49 6.54 2.27
N TYR A 112 6.47 6.59 3.12
CA TYR A 112 5.09 6.70 2.66
C TYR A 112 4.28 7.72 3.44
N ARG A 113 3.15 8.12 2.86
CA ARG A 113 2.11 8.92 3.51
C ARG A 113 0.73 8.36 3.18
N ILE A 114 -0.15 8.35 4.17
CA ILE A 114 -1.55 7.92 4.06
C ILE A 114 -2.42 9.15 4.25
N GLN A 115 -3.42 9.33 3.38
CA GLN A 115 -4.33 10.47 3.39
C GLN A 115 -5.73 10.02 3.00
N VAL A 116 -6.74 10.58 3.66
CA VAL A 116 -8.15 10.46 3.24
C VAL A 116 -8.52 11.73 2.49
N ARG A 117 -9.24 11.59 1.37
CA ARG A 117 -9.71 12.68 0.52
C ARG A 117 -11.19 12.57 0.24
#